data_AF-A0AAU3JT75-F1
#
_entry.id   AF-A0AAU3JT75-F1
#
_cell.length_a   1.000
_cell.length_b   1.000
_cell.length_c   1.000
_cell.angle_alpha   90.00
_cell.angle_beta   90.00
_cell.angle_gamma   90.00
#
_symmetry.space_group_name_H-M   'P 1'
#
loop_
_entity.id
_entity.type
_entity.pdbx_description
1 polymer ?
#
loop_
_entity_poly.entity_id
_entity_poly.type
_entity_poly.pdbx_seq_one_letter_code
_entity_poly.pdbx_strand_id
1 'polypeptide(L)'
;MADDDVWAVIDDLCTWLDANQVHPDREALLLRMLKLTEEVGEVAQAVIGATGQNPRKGDSHTWDDVRSELCDVVITAMVALRTLTPDTREVFAAHLERVRERSLNPPPATAG
;
A
#
# COMPACT_ATOMS: atom_id res chain seq x y z
N MET A 1 -1.39 -13.09 12.01
CA MET A 1 -0.20 -12.32 12.37
C MET A 1 -0.65 -11.23 13.32
N ALA A 2 -0.06 -11.15 14.51
CA ALA A 2 -0.31 -10.01 15.40
C ALA A 2 0.24 -8.74 14.74
N ASP A 3 -0.23 -7.55 15.11
CA ASP A 3 0.23 -6.29 14.49
C ASP A 3 1.76 -6.10 14.62
N ASP A 4 2.35 -6.60 15.72
CA ASP A 4 3.81 -6.67 15.93
C ASP A 4 4.56 -7.45 14.84
N ASP A 5 3.93 -8.50 14.33
CA ASP A 5 4.51 -9.44 13.35
C ASP A 5 4.60 -8.78 11.96
N VAL A 6 3.62 -7.94 11.60
CA VAL A 6 3.61 -7.23 10.32
C VAL A 6 4.73 -6.19 10.26
N TRP A 7 4.87 -5.35 11.29
CA TRP A 7 5.89 -4.29 11.27
C TRP A 7 7.31 -4.84 11.31
N ALA A 8 7.54 -5.97 12.00
CA ALA A 8 8.82 -6.66 11.96
C ALA A 8 9.18 -7.11 10.53
N VAL A 9 8.21 -7.68 9.80
CA VAL A 9 8.43 -8.08 8.39
C VAL A 9 8.70 -6.85 7.50
N ILE A 10 8.01 -5.73 7.72
CA ILE A 10 8.27 -4.49 6.96
C ILE A 10 9.68 -3.95 7.26
N ASP A 11 10.14 -4.01 8.51
CA ASP A 11 11.50 -3.62 8.89
C ASP A 11 12.55 -4.51 8.20
N ASP A 12 12.32 -5.82 8.14
CA ASP A 12 13.20 -6.75 7.42
C ASP A 12 13.26 -6.43 5.92
N LEU A 13 12.11 -6.13 5.30
CA LEU A 13 12.04 -5.72 3.89
C LEU A 13 12.78 -4.41 3.64
N CYS A 14 12.59 -3.39 4.49
CA CYS A 14 13.32 -2.13 4.40
C CYS A 14 14.83 -2.35 4.53
N THR A 15 15.25 -3.16 5.50
CA THR A 15 16.67 -3.51 5.70
C THR A 15 17.27 -4.17 4.46
N TRP A 16 16.54 -5.12 3.87
CA TRP A 16 16.96 -5.78 2.65
C TRP A 16 17.04 -4.79 1.46
N LEU A 17 16.06 -3.90 1.30
CA LEU A 17 16.07 -2.89 0.24
C LEU A 17 17.23 -1.90 0.40
N ASP A 18 17.49 -1.43 1.62
CA ASP A 18 18.60 -0.52 1.93
C ASP A 18 19.96 -1.19 1.66
N ALA A 19 20.10 -2.48 1.98
CA ALA A 19 21.32 -3.24 1.68
C ALA A 19 21.57 -3.45 0.18
N ASN A 20 20.53 -3.38 -0.64
CA ASN A 20 20.60 -3.56 -2.09
C ASN A 20 20.42 -2.23 -2.86
N GLN A 21 20.45 -1.08 -2.18
CA GLN A 21 20.26 0.21 -2.83
C GLN A 21 21.48 0.62 -3.66
N VAL A 22 21.22 1.06 -4.89
CA VAL A 22 22.24 1.66 -5.77
C VAL A 22 22.30 3.18 -5.61
N HIS A 23 21.20 3.78 -5.13
CA HIS A 23 20.98 5.22 -5.08
C HIS A 23 21.12 5.79 -3.66
N PRO A 24 21.47 7.09 -3.51
CA PRO A 24 21.49 7.76 -2.20
C PRO A 24 20.09 7.88 -1.56
N ASP A 25 20.04 8.04 -0.23
CA ASP A 25 18.82 7.98 0.60
C ASP A 25 17.62 8.80 0.07
N ARG A 26 17.86 10.04 -0.39
CA ARG A 26 16.77 10.89 -0.90
C ARG A 26 16.18 10.36 -2.21
N GLU A 27 17.02 9.82 -3.08
CA GLU A 27 16.57 9.23 -4.34
C GLU A 27 15.87 7.88 -4.09
N ALA A 28 16.37 7.07 -3.15
CA ALA A 28 15.71 5.83 -2.72
C ALA A 28 14.29 6.09 -2.19
N LEU A 29 14.08 7.13 -1.38
CA LEU A 29 12.75 7.54 -0.94
C LEU A 29 11.84 7.90 -2.13
N LEU A 30 12.33 8.70 -3.08
CA LEU A 30 11.53 9.09 -4.26
C LEU A 30 11.17 7.87 -5.11
N LEU A 31 12.10 6.93 -5.31
CA LEU A 31 11.83 5.69 -6.04
C LEU A 31 10.77 4.83 -5.34
N ARG A 32 10.81 4.72 -4.01
CA ARG A 32 9.77 4.02 -3.24
C ARG A 32 8.40 4.70 -3.38
N MET A 33 8.35 6.03 -3.47
CA MET A 33 7.11 6.75 -3.75
C MET A 33 6.60 6.50 -5.19
N LEU A 34 7.51 6.40 -6.17
CA LEU A 34 7.13 6.10 -7.56
C LEU A 34 6.62 4.68 -7.73
N LYS A 35 7.18 3.71 -6.99
CA LYS A 35 6.73 2.31 -6.97
C LYS A 35 5.23 2.19 -6.67
N LEU A 36 4.67 3.06 -5.83
CA LEU A 36 3.21 3.10 -5.58
C LEU A 36 2.38 3.26 -6.85
N THR A 37 2.86 4.08 -7.80
CA THR A 37 2.14 4.29 -9.07
C THR A 37 2.20 3.05 -9.96
N GLU A 38 3.32 2.32 -9.90
CA GLU A 38 3.48 1.05 -10.60
C GLU A 38 2.49 0.02 -10.08
N GLU A 39 2.46 -0.22 -8.76
CA GLU A 39 1.56 -1.20 -8.13
C GLU A 39 0.07 -0.87 -8.37
N VAL A 40 -0.30 0.42 -8.30
CA VAL A 40 -1.68 0.84 -8.63
C VAL A 40 -2.01 0.56 -10.11
N GLY A 41 -1.03 0.67 -11.00
CA GLY A 41 -1.16 0.29 -12.40
C GLY A 41 -1.38 -1.22 -12.58
N GLU A 42 -0.69 -2.05 -11.79
CA GLU A 42 -0.85 -3.50 -11.80
C GLU A 42 -2.23 -3.92 -11.28
N VAL A 43 -2.74 -3.30 -10.20
CA VAL A 43 -4.14 -3.46 -9.76
C VAL A 43 -5.11 -3.14 -10.91
N ALA A 44 -4.91 -2.01 -11.61
CA ALA A 44 -5.78 -1.63 -12.71
C ALA A 44 -5.73 -2.66 -13.85
N GLN A 45 -4.55 -3.18 -14.17
CA GLN A 45 -4.37 -4.23 -15.17
C GLN A 45 -5.10 -5.52 -14.75
N ALA A 46 -4.94 -5.96 -13.49
CA ALA A 46 -5.59 -7.16 -12.97
C ALA A 46 -7.12 -7.02 -13.00
N VAL A 47 -7.67 -5.85 -12.62
CA VAL A 47 -9.12 -5.59 -12.68
C VAL A 47 -9.64 -5.63 -14.11
N ILE A 48 -8.96 -4.99 -15.06
CA ILE A 48 -9.34 -5.03 -16.49
C ILE A 48 -9.29 -6.47 -17.00
N GLY A 49 -8.29 -7.25 -16.58
CA GLY A 49 -8.12 -8.65 -16.91
C GLY A 49 -9.21 -9.55 -16.33
N ALA A 50 -9.60 -9.33 -15.07
CA ALA A 50 -10.61 -10.13 -14.35
C ALA A 50 -12.05 -9.79 -14.72
N THR A 51 -12.29 -8.61 -15.31
CA THR A 51 -13.62 -8.16 -15.74
C THR A 51 -13.86 -8.36 -17.25
N GLY A 52 -12.90 -8.97 -17.95
CA GLY A 52 -12.98 -9.22 -19.40
C GLY A 52 -13.03 -7.95 -20.24
N GLN A 53 -12.68 -6.78 -19.69
CA GLN A 53 -12.80 -5.49 -20.36
C GLN A 53 -11.74 -5.27 -21.45
N ASN A 54 -10.84 -6.22 -21.66
CA ASN A 54 -9.89 -6.22 -22.77
C ASN A 54 -10.36 -7.16 -23.91
N PRO A 55 -10.98 -6.61 -24.98
CA PRO A 55 -11.55 -7.42 -26.06
C PRO A 55 -10.51 -8.24 -26.84
N ARG A 56 -9.22 -7.91 -26.70
CA ARG A 56 -8.11 -8.60 -27.38
C ARG A 56 -7.54 -9.78 -26.60
N LYS A 57 -7.87 -9.93 -25.32
CA LYS A 57 -7.24 -10.93 -24.42
C LYS A 57 -8.21 -11.79 -23.61
N GLY A 58 -9.52 -11.49 -23.58
CA GLY A 58 -10.46 -12.24 -22.74
C GLY A 58 -10.15 -12.11 -21.24
N ASP A 59 -10.65 -13.06 -20.44
CA ASP A 59 -10.35 -13.14 -19.00
C ASP A 59 -8.89 -13.57 -18.81
N SER A 60 -8.01 -12.58 -18.73
CA SER A 60 -6.55 -12.81 -18.62
C SER A 60 -6.07 -12.89 -17.17
N HIS A 61 -6.90 -12.47 -16.23
CA HIS A 61 -6.64 -12.45 -14.79
C HIS A 61 -7.88 -12.92 -14.04
N THR A 62 -7.72 -13.18 -12.76
CA THR A 62 -8.74 -13.57 -11.80
C THR A 62 -8.87 -12.49 -10.72
N TRP A 63 -9.93 -12.57 -9.92
CA TRP A 63 -10.04 -11.74 -8.72
C TRP A 63 -9.01 -12.08 -7.63
N ASP A 64 -8.33 -13.22 -7.74
CA ASP A 64 -7.22 -13.60 -6.86
C ASP A 64 -5.99 -12.77 -7.21
N ASP A 65 -5.75 -12.53 -8.50
CA ASP A 65 -4.69 -11.64 -8.96
C ASP A 65 -4.93 -10.21 -8.45
N VAL A 66 -6.17 -9.70 -8.57
CA VAL A 66 -6.53 -8.38 -8.01
C VAL A 66 -6.24 -8.29 -6.51
N ARG A 67 -6.50 -9.36 -5.76
CA ARG A 67 -6.19 -9.40 -4.32
C ARG A 67 -4.69 -9.37 -4.06
N SER A 68 -3.89 -10.06 -4.87
CA SER A 68 -2.43 -10.02 -4.79
C SER A 68 -1.92 -8.61 -5.03
N GLU A 69 -2.33 -7.98 -6.14
CA GLU A 69 -1.86 -6.63 -6.48
C GLU A 69 -2.25 -5.59 -5.42
N LEU A 70 -3.43 -5.75 -4.79
CA LEU A 70 -3.82 -4.89 -3.67
C LEU A 70 -2.92 -5.09 -2.45
N CYS A 71 -2.47 -6.32 -2.18
CA CYS A 71 -1.48 -6.57 -1.13
C CYS A 71 -0.14 -5.90 -1.48
N ASP A 72 0.29 -5.92 -2.73
CA ASP A 72 1.54 -5.30 -3.17
C ASP A 72 1.49 -3.77 -3.03
N VAL A 73 0.34 -3.13 -3.32
CA VAL A 73 0.10 -1.71 -3.00
C VAL A 73 0.23 -1.44 -1.50
N VAL A 74 -0.40 -2.26 -0.66
CA VAL A 74 -0.36 -2.07 0.80
C VAL A 74 1.06 -2.21 1.33
N ILE A 75 1.78 -3.26 0.94
CA ILE A 75 3.16 -3.51 1.35
C ILE A 75 4.06 -2.36 0.88
N THR A 76 3.93 -1.92 -0.37
CA THR A 76 4.71 -0.81 -0.92
C THR A 76 4.45 0.49 -0.18
N ALA A 77 3.20 0.76 0.21
CA ALA A 77 2.86 1.93 1.03
C ALA A 77 3.47 1.86 2.43
N MET A 78 3.47 0.68 3.07
CA MET A 78 4.08 0.49 4.38
C MET A 78 5.60 0.66 4.33
N VAL A 79 6.26 0.12 3.32
CA VAL A 79 7.70 0.30 3.07
C VAL A 79 8.03 1.78 2.82
N ALA A 80 7.23 2.48 2.01
CA ALA A 80 7.42 3.90 1.74
C ALA A 80 7.26 4.75 3.02
N LEU A 81 6.26 4.45 3.85
CA LEU A 81 6.04 5.12 5.13
C LEU A 81 7.20 4.86 6.11
N ARG A 82 7.65 3.60 6.22
CA ARG A 82 8.79 3.23 7.07
C ARG A 82 10.10 3.87 6.62
N THR A 83 10.26 4.12 5.33
CA THR A 83 11.40 4.86 4.79
C THR A 83 11.34 6.34 5.19
N LEU A 84 10.14 6.92 5.22
CA LEU A 84 9.94 8.32 5.56
C LEU A 84 10.14 8.59 7.05
N THR A 85 9.79 7.64 7.91
CA THR A 85 9.92 7.77 9.37
C THR A 85 10.17 6.43 10.06
N PRO A 86 11.08 6.38 11.05
CA PRO A 86 11.24 5.19 11.90
C PRO A 86 10.02 4.96 12.81
N ASP A 87 9.28 6.00 13.17
CA ASP A 87 8.07 5.94 14.03
C ASP A 87 6.82 5.49 13.24
N THR A 88 7.00 4.64 12.22
CA THR A 88 5.97 4.30 11.22
C THR A 88 4.71 3.73 11.87
N ARG A 89 4.90 2.93 12.92
CA ARG A 89 3.82 2.20 13.59
C ARG A 89 2.90 3.18 14.32
N GLU A 90 3.48 4.07 15.11
CA GLU A 90 2.76 5.10 15.86
C GLU A 90 2.04 6.05 14.90
N VAL A 91 2.72 6.48 13.83
CA VAL A 91 2.15 7.35 12.80
C VAL A 91 0.96 6.68 12.11
N PHE A 92 1.10 5.42 11.68
CA PHE A 92 0.03 4.68 11.03
C PHE A 92 -1.15 4.45 11.97
N ALA A 93 -0.91 3.94 13.18
CA ALA A 93 -1.96 3.67 14.15
C ALA A 93 -2.73 4.94 14.54
N ALA A 94 -2.03 6.04 14.80
CA ALA A 94 -2.66 7.33 15.11
C ALA A 94 -3.43 7.91 13.92
N HIS A 95 -2.99 7.67 12.68
CA HIS A 95 -3.77 8.06 11.50
C HIS A 95 -5.03 7.20 11.34
N LEU A 96 -4.90 5.88 11.51
CA LEU A 96 -6.00 4.93 11.39
C LEU A 96 -7.09 5.20 12.43
N GLU A 97 -6.72 5.47 13.69
CA GLU A 97 -7.70 5.79 14.74
C GLU A 97 -8.47 7.08 14.41
N ARG A 98 -7.78 8.13 13.94
CA ARG A 98 -8.45 9.35 13.49
C ARG A 98 -9.43 9.11 12.35
N VAL A 99 -9.07 8.26 11.39
CA VAL A 99 -9.98 7.87 10.29
C VAL A 99 -11.18 7.11 10.84
N ARG A 100 -10.96 6.17 11.76
CA ARG A 100 -12.01 5.39 12.44
C ARG A 100 -12.98 6.30 13.19
N GLU A 101 -12.47 7.19 14.04
CA GLU A 101 -13.28 8.14 14.82
C GLU A 101 -14.16 8.99 13.91
N ARG A 102 -13.58 9.56 12.85
CA ARG A 102 -14.30 10.40 11.89
C ARG A 102 -15.40 9.63 11.13
N SER A 103 -15.12 8.39 10.73
CA SER A 103 -16.05 7.59 9.92
C SER A 103 -17.18 6.98 10.74
N LEU A 104 -16.93 6.61 12.00
CA LEU A 104 -17.91 5.94 12.87
C LEU A 104 -18.67 6.89 13.80
N ASN A 105 -18.19 8.11 14.02
CA ASN A 105 -18.87 9.15 14.77
C ASN A 105 -19.15 10.40 13.90
N PRO A 106 -20.00 10.30 12.87
CA PRO A 106 -20.35 11.46 12.07
C PRO A 106 -21.07 12.51 12.94
N PRO A 107 -20.87 13.82 12.71
CA PRO A 107 -21.61 14.85 13.41
C PRO A 107 -23.12 14.64 13.20
N PRO A 108 -23.98 15.01 14.17
CA PRO A 108 -25.42 14.87 14.04
C PRO A 108 -25.88 15.57 12.76
N ALA A 109 -26.70 14.87 11.96
CA ALA A 109 -27.27 15.43 10.75
C ALA A 109 -27.96 16.76 11.10
N THR A 110 -27.52 17.85 10.49
CA THR A 110 -28.20 19.15 10.62
C THR A 110 -29.61 18.97 10.06
N ALA A 111 -30.61 18.98 10.95
CA ALA A 111 -32.00 19.02 10.57
C ALA A 111 -32.25 20.35 9.83
N GLY A 112 -32.50 20.23 8.52
CA GLY A 112 -33.05 21.32 7.70
C GLY A 112 -34.56 21.39 7.83
#